data_AF-A0A2W6SZ59-F1
#
_entry.id   AF-A0A2W6SZ59-F1
#
_cell.length_a   1.000
_cell.length_b   1.000
_cell.length_c   1.000
_cell.angle_alpha   90.00
_cell.angle_beta   90.00
_cell.angle_gamma   90.00
#
_symmetry.space_group_name_H-M   'P 1'
#
loop_
_entity.id
_entity.type
_entity.pdbx_description
1 polymer ?
#
loop_
_entity_poly.entity_id
_entity_poly.type
_entity_poly.pdbx_seq_one_letter_code
_entity_poly.pdbx_strand_id
1 'polypeptide(L)'
;MSKTTRKLEELVLAALANRAAAGDAPGARQRAEYDRLFSGILTLIAPRIRHFIRQYGLADHWDDAEQVCAIAVHTALASYDPEKAKFTTHINWQLRGELQGLRFRLMADQRPSARKVAASTISLSTLVGGDSGDGSTTIEDTLEDEGALDMAEAGASAYLARSATAALIDAYIAEDRAAAMKQLKKRARPCKALVREQRPDLPVGFRAGNAFIDPREIERLEERLERDPLIVVRTLFEQDSQYQISSDTGLTRERIRQISRRAARGMAGLSQRDPRFQLVAEGPVAGHA
;
A
#
# COMPACT_ATOMS: atom_id res chain seq x y z
N MET A 1 36.46 34.63 -13.08
CA MET A 1 35.51 33.51 -12.86
C MET A 1 34.91 33.15 -14.21
N SER A 2 34.85 31.86 -14.58
CA SER A 2 34.17 31.46 -15.83
C SER A 2 32.67 31.77 -15.73
N LYS A 3 32.03 32.10 -16.87
CA LYS A 3 30.57 32.35 -16.95
C LYS A 3 29.76 31.20 -16.36
N THR A 4 30.24 29.97 -16.55
CA THR A 4 29.62 28.74 -16.02
C THR A 4 29.75 28.64 -14.51
N THR A 5 30.91 29.00 -13.95
CA THR A 5 31.14 29.02 -12.50
C THR A 5 30.26 30.05 -11.81
N ARG A 6 30.14 31.25 -12.38
CA ARG A 6 29.25 32.28 -11.82
C ARG A 6 27.78 31.84 -11.83
N LYS A 7 27.31 31.29 -12.96
CA LYS A 7 25.95 30.76 -13.06
C LYS A 7 25.67 29.61 -12.07
N LEU A 8 26.68 28.78 -11.80
CA LEU A 8 26.57 27.73 -10.79
C LEU A 8 26.40 28.32 -9.39
N GLU A 9 27.22 29.29 -9.00
CA GLU A 9 27.10 29.96 -7.70
C GLU A 9 25.73 30.66 -7.55
N GLU A 10 25.24 31.32 -8.60
CA GLU A 10 23.91 31.94 -8.63
C GLU A 10 22.79 30.92 -8.35
N LEU A 11 22.80 29.76 -9.02
CA LEU A 11 21.80 28.70 -8.81
C LEU A 11 21.90 28.09 -7.41
N VAL A 12 23.11 27.94 -6.87
CA VAL A 12 23.34 27.40 -5.53
C VAL A 12 22.78 28.35 -4.47
N LEU A 13 23.07 29.65 -4.59
CA LEU A 13 22.52 30.66 -3.67
C LEU A 13 20.99 30.72 -3.76
N ALA A 14 20.41 30.61 -4.96
CA ALA A 14 18.96 30.53 -5.12
C ALA A 14 18.38 29.25 -4.46
N ALA A 15 19.06 28.12 -4.58
CA ALA A 15 18.63 26.86 -3.95
C ALA A 15 18.71 26.93 -2.42
N LEU A 16 19.74 27.60 -1.87
CA LEU A 16 19.86 27.84 -0.43
C LEU A 16 18.78 28.79 0.09
N ALA A 17 18.47 29.86 -0.64
CA ALA A 17 17.43 30.81 -0.27
C ALA A 17 16.02 30.19 -0.29
N ASN A 18 15.80 29.15 -1.10
CA ASN A 18 14.52 28.45 -1.20
C ASN A 18 14.38 27.29 -0.18
N ARG A 19 15.29 27.18 0.80
CA ARG A 19 15.15 26.19 1.87
C ARG A 19 14.05 26.56 2.85
N ALA A 20 13.30 25.56 3.30
CA ALA A 20 12.41 25.73 4.42
C ALA A 20 13.21 26.12 5.68
N ALA A 21 12.61 26.95 6.53
CA ALA A 21 13.17 27.26 7.84
C ALA A 21 13.29 25.98 8.67
N ALA A 22 14.29 25.93 9.56
CA ALA A 22 14.52 24.75 10.39
C ALA A 22 13.26 24.41 11.22
N GLY A 23 12.64 23.26 10.92
CA GLY A 23 11.43 22.78 11.60
C GLY A 23 10.15 22.84 10.75
N ASP A 24 10.13 23.55 9.62
CA ASP A 24 8.96 23.64 8.75
C ASP A 24 9.04 22.66 7.56
N ALA A 25 7.90 22.04 7.24
CA ALA A 25 7.79 21.24 6.03
C ALA A 25 7.74 22.16 4.79
N PRO A 26 8.59 21.93 3.76
CA PRO A 26 8.55 22.75 2.56
C PRO A 26 7.20 22.60 1.84
N GLY A 27 6.60 23.71 1.41
CA GLY A 27 5.36 23.71 0.64
C GLY A 27 5.55 23.13 -0.76
N ALA A 28 4.48 22.68 -1.41
CA ALA A 28 4.54 22.02 -2.73
C ALA A 28 5.23 22.86 -3.82
N ARG A 29 5.01 24.19 -3.83
CA ARG A 29 5.65 25.12 -4.77
C ARG A 29 7.15 25.28 -4.50
N GLN A 30 7.56 25.33 -3.23
CA GLN A 30 8.96 25.43 -2.84
C GLN A 30 9.74 24.18 -3.24
N ARG A 31 9.15 22.99 -3.03
CA ARG A 31 9.73 21.71 -3.49
C ARG A 31 9.96 21.71 -5.00
N ALA A 32 8.93 22.02 -5.78
CA ALA A 32 9.02 22.05 -7.24
C ALA A 32 10.09 23.04 -7.73
N GLU A 33 10.23 24.19 -7.08
CA GLU A 33 11.24 25.17 -7.44
C GLU A 33 12.65 24.73 -7.02
N TYR A 34 12.81 24.12 -5.85
CA TYR A 34 14.07 23.52 -5.42
C TYR A 34 14.53 22.42 -6.39
N ASP A 35 13.62 21.55 -6.83
CA ASP A 35 13.93 20.47 -7.77
C ASP A 35 14.41 21.01 -9.13
N ARG A 36 13.80 22.11 -9.61
CA ARG A 36 14.26 22.80 -10.83
C ARG A 36 15.68 23.37 -10.67
N LEU A 37 15.94 24.05 -9.55
CA LEU A 37 17.25 24.62 -9.26
C LEU A 37 18.31 23.52 -9.13
N PHE A 38 17.97 22.43 -8.43
CA PHE A 38 18.82 21.25 -8.28
C PHE A 38 19.15 20.60 -9.63
N SER A 39 18.14 20.40 -10.49
CA SER A 39 18.32 19.89 -11.86
C SER A 39 19.24 20.81 -12.69
N GLY A 40 19.09 22.13 -12.56
CA GLY A 40 19.96 23.11 -13.20
C GLY A 40 21.41 23.00 -12.73
N ILE A 41 21.64 22.79 -11.44
CA ILE A 41 22.97 22.57 -10.85
C ILE A 41 23.60 21.28 -11.39
N LEU A 42 22.86 20.17 -11.38
CA LEU A 42 23.32 18.89 -11.92
C LEU A 42 23.74 19.02 -13.38
N THR A 43 22.93 19.71 -14.20
CA THR A 43 23.24 19.95 -15.61
C THR A 43 24.56 20.68 -15.80
N LEU A 44 24.86 21.70 -14.99
CA LEU A 44 26.12 22.45 -15.06
C LEU A 44 27.32 21.64 -14.57
N ILE A 45 27.14 20.77 -13.58
CA ILE A 45 28.22 19.96 -12.99
C ILE A 45 28.44 18.65 -13.76
N ALA A 46 27.49 18.21 -14.59
CA ALA A 46 27.54 16.95 -15.31
C ALA A 46 28.89 16.65 -16.00
N PRO A 47 29.53 17.56 -16.77
CA PRO A 47 30.83 17.28 -17.37
C PRO A 47 31.92 16.90 -16.35
N ARG A 48 31.85 17.49 -15.15
CA ARG A 48 32.78 17.20 -14.05
C ARG A 48 32.48 15.87 -13.38
N ILE A 49 31.20 15.53 -13.17
CA ILE A 49 30.79 14.20 -12.71
C ILE A 49 31.34 13.14 -13.66
N ARG A 50 31.13 13.30 -14.97
CA ARG A 50 31.66 12.38 -15.99
C ARG A 50 33.18 12.23 -15.93
N HIS A 51 33.91 13.31 -15.63
CA HIS A 51 35.36 13.26 -15.46
C HIS A 51 35.75 12.45 -14.22
N PHE A 52 35.13 12.70 -13.07
CA PHE A 52 35.45 11.97 -11.84
C PHE A 52 35.04 10.49 -11.92
N ILE A 53 33.87 10.14 -12.47
CA ILE A 53 33.47 8.74 -12.65
C ILE A 53 34.55 7.95 -13.41
N ARG A 54 35.07 8.52 -14.51
CA ARG A 54 36.17 7.90 -15.27
C ARG A 54 37.47 7.84 -14.47
N GLN A 55 37.84 8.93 -13.79
CA GLN A 55 39.07 8.98 -12.99
C GLN A 55 39.07 7.92 -11.87
N TYR A 56 37.92 7.66 -11.26
CA TYR A 56 37.77 6.67 -10.20
C TYR A 56 37.61 5.23 -10.73
N GLY A 57 37.56 5.04 -12.06
CA GLY A 57 37.44 3.73 -12.70
C GLY A 57 36.04 3.13 -12.63
N LEU A 58 34.99 3.96 -12.50
CA LEU A 58 33.61 3.53 -12.32
C LEU A 58 32.78 3.61 -13.61
N ALA A 59 33.43 3.55 -14.78
CA ALA A 59 32.75 3.67 -16.06
C ALA A 59 31.75 2.53 -16.32
N ASP A 60 32.08 1.32 -15.88
CA ASP A 60 31.23 0.12 -16.00
C ASP A 60 30.07 0.11 -14.98
N HIS A 61 30.11 1.03 -14.00
CA HIS A 61 29.08 1.22 -12.97
C HIS A 61 28.49 2.62 -13.05
N TRP A 62 28.19 3.07 -14.28
CA TRP A 62 27.80 4.44 -14.56
C TRP A 62 26.58 4.89 -13.77
N ASP A 63 25.52 4.08 -13.75
CA ASP A 63 24.24 4.43 -13.14
C ASP A 63 24.37 4.62 -11.63
N ASP A 64 25.08 3.71 -10.96
CA ASP A 64 25.37 3.82 -9.51
C ASP A 64 26.25 5.04 -9.21
N ALA A 65 27.26 5.27 -10.04
CA ALA A 65 28.18 6.39 -9.86
C ALA A 65 27.50 7.75 -10.09
N GLU A 66 26.55 7.82 -11.02
CA GLU A 66 25.71 9.00 -11.26
C GLU A 66 24.79 9.29 -10.07
N GLN A 67 24.11 8.26 -9.53
CA GLN A 67 23.25 8.40 -8.35
C GLN A 67 24.04 8.89 -7.12
N VAL A 68 25.20 8.27 -6.87
CA VAL A 68 26.07 8.66 -5.75
C VAL A 68 26.57 10.10 -5.93
N CYS A 69 26.87 10.52 -7.16
CA CYS A 69 27.21 11.91 -7.46
C CYS A 69 26.03 12.88 -7.24
N ALA A 70 24.80 12.49 -7.55
CA ALA A 70 23.61 13.30 -7.25
C ALA A 70 23.39 13.47 -5.74
N ILE A 71 23.57 12.39 -4.97
CA ILE A 71 23.55 12.43 -3.50
C ILE A 71 24.66 13.35 -2.98
N ALA A 72 25.87 13.25 -3.53
CA ALA A 72 26.99 14.12 -3.17
C ALA A 72 26.66 15.60 -3.40
N VAL A 73 26.00 15.96 -4.51
CA VAL A 73 25.55 17.33 -4.79
C VAL A 73 24.49 17.78 -3.78
N HIS A 74 23.54 16.91 -3.44
CA HIS A 74 22.53 17.21 -2.43
C HIS A 74 23.16 17.47 -1.05
N THR A 75 24.05 16.59 -0.60
CA THR A 75 24.77 16.72 0.68
C THR A 75 25.72 17.92 0.69
N ALA A 76 26.37 18.21 -0.44
CA ALA A 76 27.18 19.41 -0.59
C ALA A 76 26.33 20.68 -0.44
N LEU A 77 25.14 20.74 -1.06
CA LEU A 77 24.22 21.85 -0.85
C LEU A 77 23.82 21.95 0.62
N ALA A 78 23.54 20.84 1.31
CA ALA A 78 23.14 20.82 2.72
C ALA A 78 24.19 21.45 3.64
N SER A 79 25.47 21.19 3.34
CA SER A 79 26.62 21.61 4.16
C SER A 79 27.34 22.85 3.64
N TYR A 80 26.87 23.45 2.54
CA TYR A 80 27.60 24.53 1.88
C TYR A 80 27.55 25.83 2.68
N ASP A 81 28.74 26.41 2.90
CA ASP A 81 28.93 27.71 3.53
C ASP A 81 29.64 28.65 2.53
N PRO A 82 28.93 29.65 1.96
CA PRO A 82 29.50 30.58 1.00
C PRO A 82 30.65 31.45 1.51
N GLU A 83 30.75 31.66 2.83
CA GLU A 83 31.81 32.48 3.42
C GLU A 83 33.15 31.74 3.49
N LYS A 84 33.11 30.41 3.56
CA LYS A 84 34.31 29.57 3.73
C LYS A 84 34.97 29.17 2.41
N ALA A 85 34.19 28.90 1.37
CA ALA A 85 34.71 28.45 0.09
C ALA A 85 33.74 28.67 -1.08
N LYS A 86 34.28 28.63 -2.30
CA LYS A 86 33.46 28.53 -3.52
C LYS A 86 32.77 27.17 -3.59
N PHE A 87 31.54 27.12 -4.09
CA PHE A 87 30.78 25.87 -4.18
C PHE A 87 31.51 24.82 -5.02
N THR A 88 32.18 25.25 -6.10
CA THR A 88 32.97 24.34 -6.94
C THR A 88 34.10 23.64 -6.21
N THR A 89 34.63 24.24 -5.14
CA THR A 89 35.67 23.64 -4.31
C THR A 89 35.04 22.64 -3.35
N HIS A 90 33.95 23.05 -2.68
CA HIS A 90 33.21 22.21 -1.74
C HIS A 90 32.69 20.93 -2.39
N ILE A 91 32.03 21.05 -3.55
CA ILE A 91 31.48 19.90 -4.26
C ILE A 91 32.56 18.92 -4.72
N ASN A 92 33.76 19.39 -5.06
CA ASN A 92 34.83 18.50 -5.47
C ASN A 92 35.28 17.58 -4.31
N TRP A 93 35.28 18.09 -3.08
CA TRP A 93 35.56 17.25 -1.91
C TRP A 93 34.48 16.20 -1.73
N GLN A 94 33.21 16.60 -1.85
CA GLN A 94 32.10 15.68 -1.65
C GLN A 94 32.05 14.59 -2.73
N LEU A 95 32.21 14.95 -4.01
CA LEU A 95 32.24 14.00 -5.12
C LEU A 95 33.37 12.98 -4.95
N ARG A 96 34.57 13.41 -4.53
CA ARG A 96 35.69 12.50 -4.29
C ARG A 96 35.42 11.51 -3.16
N GLY A 97 34.84 11.97 -2.04
CA GLY A 97 34.53 11.12 -0.89
C GLY A 97 33.52 10.05 -1.24
N GLU A 98 32.41 10.44 -1.88
CA GLU A 98 31.31 9.55 -2.22
C GLU A 98 31.70 8.53 -3.30
N LEU A 99 32.40 8.95 -4.36
CA LEU A 99 32.90 8.04 -5.40
C LEU A 99 33.97 7.08 -4.86
N GLN A 100 34.82 7.53 -3.95
CA GLN A 100 35.78 6.64 -3.28
C GLN A 100 35.05 5.60 -2.42
N GLY A 101 33.99 6.01 -1.71
CA GLY A 101 33.14 5.12 -0.91
C GLY A 101 32.40 4.09 -1.76
N LEU A 102 31.90 4.48 -2.93
CA LEU A 102 31.29 3.55 -3.90
C LEU A 102 32.35 2.56 -4.43
N ARG A 103 33.50 3.06 -4.87
CA ARG A 103 34.61 2.22 -5.35
C ARG A 103 35.00 1.17 -4.32
N PHE A 104 35.13 1.54 -3.05
CA PHE A 104 35.50 0.58 -2.01
C PHE A 104 34.46 -0.53 -1.81
N ARG A 105 33.18 -0.26 -2.03
CA ARG A 105 32.10 -1.26 -1.90
C ARG A 105 32.06 -2.21 -3.11
N LEU A 106 32.21 -1.67 -4.31
CA LEU A 106 32.16 -2.47 -5.55
C LEU A 106 33.45 -3.25 -5.79
N MET A 107 34.60 -2.61 -5.56
CA MET A 107 35.93 -3.15 -5.85
C MET A 107 36.67 -3.48 -4.55
N ALA A 108 36.05 -4.32 -3.72
CA ALA A 108 36.63 -4.73 -2.43
C ALA A 108 37.95 -5.51 -2.60
N ASP A 109 38.07 -6.23 -3.71
CA ASP A 109 39.23 -6.97 -4.22
C ASP A 109 40.42 -6.05 -4.57
N GLN A 110 40.16 -4.84 -5.05
CA GLN A 110 41.21 -3.86 -5.39
C GLN A 110 41.84 -3.18 -4.17
N ARG A 111 41.34 -3.44 -2.96
CA ARG A 111 41.89 -2.86 -1.73
C ARG A 111 43.31 -3.41 -1.46
N PRO A 112 44.24 -2.60 -0.92
CA PRO A 112 45.58 -3.07 -0.59
C PRO A 112 45.60 -4.31 0.33
N SER A 113 44.64 -4.42 1.25
CA SER A 113 44.48 -5.59 2.13
C SER A 113 44.00 -6.83 1.38
N ALA A 114 43.07 -6.71 0.43
CA ALA A 114 42.57 -7.81 -0.38
C ALA A 114 43.66 -8.32 -1.35
N ARG A 115 44.44 -7.40 -1.94
CA ARG A 115 45.60 -7.75 -2.77
C ARG A 115 46.66 -8.57 -2.02
N LYS A 116 46.88 -8.31 -0.72
CA LYS A 116 47.83 -9.08 0.10
C LYS A 116 47.43 -10.54 0.27
N VAL A 117 46.14 -10.83 0.25
CA VAL A 117 45.57 -12.18 0.46
C VAL A 117 45.10 -12.80 -0.87
N ALA A 118 45.35 -12.13 -2.00
CA ALA A 118 44.84 -12.51 -3.32
C ALA A 118 43.31 -12.78 -3.32
N ALA A 119 42.56 -12.04 -2.50
CA ALA A 119 41.10 -12.17 -2.44
C ALA A 119 40.49 -11.56 -3.71
N SER A 120 39.67 -12.36 -4.41
CA SER A 120 38.93 -11.92 -5.59
C SER A 120 37.42 -11.98 -5.32
N THR A 121 36.68 -11.00 -5.83
CA THR A 121 35.22 -11.06 -5.83
C THR A 121 34.80 -11.98 -6.97
N ILE A 122 34.12 -13.08 -6.64
CA ILE A 122 33.55 -14.01 -7.61
C ILE A 122 32.03 -13.85 -7.55
N SER A 123 31.39 -13.58 -8.69
CA SER A 123 29.93 -13.61 -8.75
C SER A 123 29.45 -15.05 -8.58
N LEU A 124 28.42 -15.27 -7.76
CA LEU A 124 27.89 -16.61 -7.49
C LEU A 124 27.42 -17.31 -8.77
N SER A 125 26.92 -16.55 -9.75
CA SER A 125 26.55 -17.01 -11.09
C SER A 125 27.72 -17.61 -11.89
N THR A 126 28.95 -17.11 -11.69
CA THR A 126 30.16 -17.68 -12.31
C THR A 126 30.58 -19.03 -11.73
N LEU A 127 30.14 -19.37 -10.52
CA LEU A 127 30.45 -20.66 -9.87
C LEU A 127 29.51 -21.79 -10.32
N VAL A 128 28.31 -21.46 -10.79
CA VAL A 128 27.29 -22.44 -11.19
C VAL A 128 27.40 -22.82 -12.68
N GLY A 129 28.01 -21.97 -13.51
CA GLY A 129 28.36 -22.29 -14.90
C GLY A 129 29.66 -23.08 -15.01
N GLY A 130 29.64 -24.37 -14.69
CA GLY A 130 30.75 -25.28 -15.00
C GLY A 130 30.84 -25.58 -16.51
N ASP A 131 32.06 -25.88 -16.98
CA ASP A 131 32.54 -26.08 -18.37
C ASP A 131 31.87 -27.22 -19.19
N SER A 132 30.64 -27.60 -18.86
CA SER A 132 29.85 -28.55 -19.63
C SER A 132 28.93 -27.77 -20.55
N GLY A 133 29.27 -27.72 -21.83
CA GLY A 133 28.48 -27.11 -22.90
C GLY A 133 27.17 -27.85 -23.22
N ASP A 134 26.37 -28.14 -22.20
CA ASP A 134 25.02 -28.65 -22.32
C ASP A 134 24.12 -27.85 -21.37
N GLY A 135 23.07 -27.22 -21.94
CA GLY A 135 22.03 -26.42 -21.28
C GLY A 135 22.28 -25.96 -19.84
N SER A 136 22.68 -24.70 -19.69
CA SER A 136 22.89 -24.01 -18.41
C SER A 136 21.78 -24.28 -17.40
N THR A 137 22.08 -25.05 -16.35
CA THR A 137 21.34 -24.94 -15.08
C THR A 137 21.62 -23.54 -14.54
N THR A 138 20.66 -22.65 -14.69
CA THR A 138 20.70 -21.34 -14.07
C THR A 138 20.52 -21.51 -12.56
N ILE A 139 20.95 -20.52 -11.77
CA ILE A 139 20.71 -20.53 -10.31
C ILE A 139 19.21 -20.68 -10.02
N GLU A 140 18.38 -20.09 -10.88
CA GLU A 140 16.92 -20.16 -10.81
C GLU A 140 16.43 -21.62 -10.91
N ASP A 141 17.05 -22.45 -11.76
CA ASP A 141 16.76 -23.89 -11.87
C ASP A 141 17.19 -24.70 -10.64
N THR A 142 18.12 -24.17 -9.82
CA THR A 142 18.56 -24.82 -8.56
C THR A 142 17.84 -24.32 -7.30
N LEU A 143 17.07 -23.24 -7.43
CA LEU A 143 16.30 -22.60 -6.36
C LEU A 143 14.79 -22.82 -6.52
N GLU A 144 14.39 -23.90 -7.19
CA GLU A 144 12.98 -24.26 -7.30
C GLU A 144 12.42 -24.65 -5.92
N ASP A 145 11.49 -23.84 -5.40
CA ASP A 145 10.69 -24.19 -4.23
C ASP A 145 9.50 -25.04 -4.70
N GLU A 146 9.63 -26.35 -4.58
CA GLU A 146 8.61 -27.34 -4.99
C GLU A 146 7.22 -27.05 -4.38
N GLY A 147 7.14 -26.34 -3.23
CA GLY A 147 5.88 -25.99 -2.58
C GLY A 147 5.31 -24.62 -2.96
N ALA A 148 6.01 -23.81 -3.75
CA ALA A 148 5.60 -22.43 -4.02
C ALA A 148 4.26 -22.33 -4.75
N LEU A 149 4.03 -23.19 -5.74
CA LEU A 149 2.78 -23.23 -6.50
C LEU A 149 1.61 -23.61 -5.59
N ASP A 150 1.73 -24.71 -4.85
CA ASP A 150 0.69 -25.20 -3.95
C ASP A 150 0.33 -24.16 -2.89
N MET A 151 1.34 -23.51 -2.29
CA MET A 151 1.12 -22.45 -1.31
C MET A 151 0.45 -21.22 -1.93
N ALA A 152 0.84 -20.82 -3.14
CA ALA A 152 0.24 -19.70 -3.85
C ALA A 152 -1.23 -19.99 -4.22
N GLU A 153 -1.52 -21.19 -4.73
CA GLU A 153 -2.88 -21.61 -5.07
C GLU A 153 -3.77 -21.74 -3.83
N ALA A 154 -3.25 -22.31 -2.75
CA ALA A 154 -3.96 -22.38 -1.48
C ALA A 154 -4.24 -20.98 -0.92
N GLY A 155 -3.26 -20.08 -0.98
CA GLY A 155 -3.37 -18.69 -0.55
C GLY A 155 -4.40 -17.90 -1.36
N ALA A 156 -4.36 -18.02 -2.69
CA ALA A 156 -5.31 -17.40 -3.61
C ALA A 156 -6.73 -17.93 -3.38
N SER A 157 -6.88 -19.25 -3.26
CA SER A 157 -8.16 -19.90 -2.98
C SER A 157 -8.75 -19.43 -1.64
N ALA A 158 -7.92 -19.36 -0.59
CA ALA A 158 -8.35 -18.88 0.72
C ALA A 158 -8.74 -17.39 0.69
N TYR A 159 -8.01 -16.56 -0.06
CA TYR A 159 -8.35 -15.15 -0.25
C TYR A 159 -9.68 -14.97 -0.98
N LEU A 160 -9.88 -15.66 -2.10
CA LEU A 160 -11.12 -15.60 -2.89
C LEU A 160 -12.31 -16.11 -2.07
N ALA A 161 -12.14 -17.19 -1.31
CA ALA A 161 -13.18 -17.69 -0.42
C ALA A 161 -13.57 -16.64 0.64
N ARG A 162 -12.61 -16.01 1.31
CA ARG A 162 -12.89 -14.95 2.30
C ARG A 162 -13.55 -13.72 1.68
N SER A 163 -13.13 -13.33 0.48
CA SER A 163 -13.71 -12.19 -0.24
C SER A 163 -15.15 -12.48 -0.65
N ALA A 164 -15.43 -13.67 -1.19
CA ALA A 164 -16.77 -14.10 -1.57
C ALA A 164 -17.71 -14.20 -0.37
N THR A 165 -17.22 -14.69 0.78
CA THR A 165 -18.04 -14.80 1.99
C THR A 165 -18.37 -13.43 2.57
N ALA A 166 -17.42 -12.49 2.60
CA ALA A 166 -17.67 -11.11 3.01
C ALA A 166 -18.73 -10.46 2.11
N ALA A 167 -18.59 -10.58 0.78
CA ALA A 167 -19.56 -10.04 -0.16
C ALA A 167 -20.97 -10.66 0.01
N LEU A 168 -21.06 -11.96 0.32
CA LEU A 168 -22.34 -12.64 0.56
C LEU A 168 -23.00 -12.17 1.86
N ILE A 169 -22.22 -11.94 2.92
CA ILE A 169 -22.71 -11.37 4.19
C ILE A 169 -23.25 -9.95 3.96
N ASP A 170 -22.52 -9.10 3.24
CA ASP A 170 -22.95 -7.73 2.95
C ASP A 170 -24.26 -7.70 2.15
N ALA A 171 -24.37 -8.57 1.13
CA ALA A 171 -25.60 -8.71 0.36
C ALA A 171 -26.78 -9.18 1.23
N TYR A 172 -26.55 -10.13 2.14
CA TYR A 172 -27.55 -10.59 3.10
C TYR A 172 -28.01 -9.49 4.05
N ILE A 173 -27.08 -8.70 4.60
CA ILE A 173 -27.39 -7.57 5.48
C ILE A 173 -28.23 -6.53 4.74
N ALA A 174 -27.89 -6.25 3.48
CA ALA A 174 -28.66 -5.32 2.65
C ALA A 174 -30.09 -5.82 2.42
N GLU A 175 -30.30 -7.13 2.16
CA GLU A 175 -31.64 -7.71 2.00
C GLU A 175 -32.43 -7.69 3.33
N ASP A 176 -31.82 -8.03 4.47
CA ASP A 176 -32.48 -7.97 5.79
C ASP A 176 -32.85 -6.52 6.16
N ARG A 177 -31.96 -5.56 5.90
CA ARG A 177 -32.23 -4.13 6.11
C ARG A 177 -33.41 -3.65 5.27
N ALA A 178 -33.43 -3.98 3.97
CA ALA A 178 -34.52 -3.62 3.08
C ALA A 178 -35.85 -4.26 3.49
N ALA A 179 -35.83 -5.54 3.87
CA ALA A 179 -37.01 -6.26 4.35
C ALA A 179 -37.55 -5.69 5.66
N ALA A 180 -36.68 -5.42 6.62
CA ALA A 180 -37.04 -4.83 7.91
C ALA A 180 -37.60 -3.41 7.75
N MET A 181 -36.98 -2.58 6.91
CA MET A 181 -37.47 -1.24 6.58
C MET A 181 -38.86 -1.30 5.92
N LYS A 182 -39.10 -2.28 5.04
CA LYS A 182 -40.44 -2.51 4.44
C LYS A 182 -41.47 -2.93 5.49
N GLN A 183 -41.09 -3.73 6.48
CA GLN A 183 -41.97 -4.11 7.60
C GLN A 183 -42.28 -2.92 8.51
N LEU A 184 -41.28 -2.08 8.83
CA LEU A 184 -41.48 -0.85 9.59
C LEU A 184 -42.43 0.10 8.86
N LYS A 185 -42.23 0.32 7.56
CA LYS A 185 -43.15 1.12 6.72
C LYS A 185 -44.59 0.59 6.73
N LYS A 186 -44.78 -0.74 6.74
CA LYS A 186 -46.11 -1.37 6.82
C LYS A 186 -46.76 -1.23 8.20
N ARG A 187 -45.96 -1.25 9.27
CA ARG A 187 -46.43 -1.14 10.66
C ARG A 187 -46.56 0.29 11.13
N ALA A 188 -45.92 1.24 10.44
CA ALA A 188 -45.94 2.65 10.73
C ALA A 188 -47.39 3.12 10.84
N ARG A 189 -47.80 3.42 12.07
CA ARG A 189 -49.12 3.98 12.36
C ARG A 189 -49.05 5.49 12.11
N PRO A 190 -50.16 6.15 11.75
CA PRO A 190 -50.23 7.60 11.79
C PRO A 190 -50.09 8.06 13.24
N CYS A 191 -48.87 8.31 13.69
CA CYS A 191 -48.58 8.69 15.07
C CYS A 191 -48.83 10.19 15.24
N LYS A 192 -50.09 10.55 15.52
CA LYS A 192 -50.52 11.95 15.73
C LYS A 192 -49.76 12.66 16.86
N ALA A 193 -49.23 11.92 17.82
CA ALA A 193 -48.52 12.46 18.98
C ALA A 193 -47.14 13.02 18.61
N LEU A 194 -46.32 12.26 17.86
CA LEU A 194 -44.97 12.69 17.44
C LEU A 194 -45.00 13.84 16.42
N VAL A 195 -45.98 13.84 15.51
CA VAL A 195 -46.18 14.95 14.56
C VAL A 195 -46.50 16.26 15.31
N ARG A 196 -47.22 16.17 16.42
CA ARG A 196 -47.60 17.33 17.26
C ARG A 196 -46.43 17.85 18.10
N GLU A 197 -45.54 16.97 18.57
CA GLU A 197 -44.30 17.38 19.25
C GLU A 197 -43.31 18.06 18.28
N GLN A 198 -43.15 17.56 17.05
CA GLN A 198 -42.18 18.10 16.10
C GLN A 198 -42.67 19.33 15.31
N ARG A 199 -43.99 19.48 15.15
CA ARG A 199 -44.62 20.56 14.35
C ARG A 199 -45.87 21.10 15.08
N PRO A 200 -45.70 21.86 16.19
CA PRO A 200 -46.82 22.44 16.94
C PRO A 200 -47.61 23.48 16.13
N ASP A 201 -47.00 24.00 15.07
CA ASP A 201 -47.50 25.02 14.14
C ASP A 201 -48.61 24.52 13.18
N LEU A 202 -48.87 23.20 13.12
CA LEU A 202 -49.88 22.63 12.23
C LEU A 202 -51.29 22.59 12.87
N PRO A 203 -52.37 22.79 12.09
CA PRO A 203 -53.74 22.78 12.59
C PRO A 203 -54.14 21.43 13.24
N VAL A 204 -55.03 21.47 14.24
CA VAL A 204 -55.52 20.31 15.02
C VAL A 204 -56.15 19.20 14.14
N GLY A 205 -56.49 19.51 12.88
CA GLY A 205 -57.02 18.58 11.89
C GLY A 205 -56.03 18.05 10.84
N PHE A 206 -54.73 18.39 10.91
CA PHE A 206 -53.75 18.00 9.89
C PHE A 206 -53.58 16.47 9.84
N ARG A 207 -54.05 15.84 8.75
CA ARG A 207 -53.80 14.43 8.46
C ARG A 207 -52.49 14.33 7.72
N ALA A 208 -51.41 14.03 8.42
CA ALA A 208 -50.16 13.63 7.77
C ALA A 208 -50.44 12.36 6.95
N GLY A 209 -50.35 12.46 5.62
CA GLY A 209 -50.51 11.32 4.70
C GLY A 209 -49.34 10.32 4.77
N ASN A 210 -48.26 10.69 5.45
CA ASN A 210 -47.06 9.89 5.52
C ASN A 210 -47.03 9.15 6.86
N ALA A 211 -47.07 7.82 6.79
CA ALA A 211 -46.84 6.96 7.93
C ALA A 211 -45.46 7.28 8.53
N PHE A 212 -45.43 7.78 9.77
CA PHE A 212 -44.20 8.17 10.44
C PHE A 212 -43.56 6.93 11.06
N ILE A 213 -42.30 6.66 10.73
CA ILE A 213 -41.51 5.61 11.38
C ILE A 213 -40.87 6.25 12.62
N ASP A 214 -41.05 5.63 13.79
CA ASP A 214 -40.41 6.10 15.02
C ASP A 214 -38.88 5.96 14.89
N PRO A 215 -38.10 7.05 15.07
CA PRO A 215 -36.64 7.02 15.03
C PRO A 215 -36.02 5.96 15.96
N ARG A 216 -36.65 5.69 17.11
CA ARG A 216 -36.16 4.66 18.06
C ARG A 216 -36.29 3.25 17.52
N GLU A 217 -37.26 2.99 16.64
CA GLU A 217 -37.40 1.68 15.98
C GLU A 217 -36.34 1.49 14.89
N ILE A 218 -35.89 2.59 14.26
CA ILE A 218 -34.79 2.57 13.29
C ILE A 218 -33.46 2.30 14.02
N GLU A 219 -33.20 3.01 15.12
CA GLU A 219 -32.00 2.83 15.93
C GLU A 219 -31.86 1.38 16.42
N ARG A 220 -32.93 0.80 16.99
CA ARG A 220 -32.95 -0.63 17.40
C ARG A 220 -32.74 -1.60 16.23
N LEU A 221 -33.17 -1.22 15.02
CA LEU A 221 -32.95 -2.05 13.83
C LEU A 221 -31.46 -2.01 13.43
N GLU A 222 -30.84 -0.84 13.48
CA GLU A 222 -29.42 -0.65 13.17
C GLU A 222 -28.53 -1.38 14.19
N GLU A 223 -28.80 -1.25 15.49
CA GLU A 223 -28.10 -2.00 16.55
C GLU A 223 -28.18 -3.52 16.31
N ARG A 224 -29.34 -4.02 15.88
CA ARG A 224 -29.52 -5.44 15.54
C ARG A 224 -28.72 -5.82 14.31
N LEU A 225 -28.74 -4.99 13.27
CA LEU A 225 -28.01 -5.22 12.02
C LEU A 225 -26.50 -5.08 12.17
N GLU A 226 -25.99 -4.40 13.20
CA GLU A 226 -24.57 -4.37 13.53
C GLU A 226 -24.15 -5.62 14.31
N ARG A 227 -24.98 -6.06 15.27
CA ARG A 227 -24.67 -7.21 16.13
C ARG A 227 -24.80 -8.56 15.40
N ASP A 228 -25.90 -8.77 14.69
CA ASP A 228 -26.24 -10.09 14.15
C ASP A 228 -25.20 -10.60 13.11
N PRO A 229 -24.59 -9.77 12.24
CA PRO A 229 -23.51 -10.20 11.35
C PRO A 229 -22.26 -10.70 12.07
N LEU A 230 -21.86 -10.04 13.17
CA LEU A 230 -20.71 -10.47 13.96
C LEU A 230 -20.92 -11.89 14.52
N ILE A 231 -22.14 -12.19 14.97
CA ILE A 231 -22.51 -13.53 15.44
C ILE A 231 -22.43 -14.55 14.29
N VAL A 232 -22.91 -14.17 13.10
CA VAL A 232 -22.90 -15.02 11.90
C VAL A 232 -21.48 -15.33 11.46
N VAL A 233 -20.58 -14.34 11.43
CA VAL A 233 -19.17 -14.51 11.08
C VAL A 233 -18.48 -15.49 12.03
N ARG A 234 -18.60 -15.24 13.34
CA ARG A 234 -18.01 -16.08 14.38
C ARG A 234 -18.51 -17.53 14.32
N THR A 235 -19.81 -17.71 14.10
CA THR A 235 -20.43 -19.05 14.09
C THR A 235 -20.10 -19.84 12.82
N LEU A 236 -20.18 -19.22 11.64
CA LEU A 236 -20.12 -19.95 10.37
C LEU A 236 -18.72 -19.99 9.75
N PHE A 237 -17.88 -19.00 10.00
CA PHE A 237 -16.57 -18.88 9.35
C PHE A 237 -15.40 -19.07 10.32
N GLU A 238 -15.50 -18.60 11.56
CA GLU A 238 -14.43 -18.75 12.56
C GLU A 238 -14.58 -20.01 13.42
N GLN A 239 -15.73 -20.69 13.32
CA GLN A 239 -16.06 -21.92 14.06
C GLN A 239 -15.96 -21.77 15.59
N ASP A 240 -16.17 -20.57 16.09
CA ASP A 240 -16.23 -20.30 17.53
C ASP A 240 -17.32 -21.15 18.19
N SER A 241 -17.03 -21.63 19.40
CA SER A 241 -18.03 -22.35 20.18
C SER A 241 -19.18 -21.42 20.55
N GLN A 242 -20.40 -21.96 20.58
CA GLN A 242 -21.58 -21.22 21.04
C GLN A 242 -21.44 -20.71 22.49
N TYR A 243 -20.52 -21.32 23.27
CA TYR A 243 -20.17 -20.87 24.60
C TYR A 243 -19.44 -19.52 24.59
N GLN A 244 -18.40 -19.40 23.76
CA GLN A 244 -17.60 -18.16 23.61
C GLN A 244 -18.45 -17.00 23.08
N ILE A 245 -19.31 -17.27 22.09
CA ILE A 245 -20.19 -16.22 21.55
C ILE A 245 -21.22 -15.77 22.61
N SER A 246 -21.72 -16.71 23.41
CA SER A 246 -22.69 -16.42 24.48
C SER A 246 -22.08 -15.60 25.62
N SER A 247 -20.82 -15.87 26.01
CA SER A 247 -20.12 -15.07 27.02
C SER A 247 -19.91 -13.63 26.58
N ASP A 248 -19.59 -13.41 25.30
CA ASP A 248 -19.21 -12.10 24.80
C ASP A 248 -20.43 -11.23 24.47
N THR A 249 -21.52 -11.84 24.00
CA THR A 249 -22.73 -11.11 23.56
C THR A 249 -23.83 -11.05 24.62
N GLY A 250 -23.73 -11.85 25.69
CA GLY A 250 -24.78 -12.00 26.70
C GLY A 250 -26.06 -12.67 26.17
N LEU A 251 -26.05 -13.19 24.94
CA LEU A 251 -27.19 -13.86 24.32
C LEU A 251 -27.26 -15.33 24.73
N THR A 252 -28.48 -15.87 24.77
CA THR A 252 -28.67 -17.31 24.98
C THR A 252 -28.20 -18.10 23.76
N ARG A 253 -27.66 -19.31 24.00
CA ARG A 253 -27.16 -20.19 22.93
C ARG A 253 -28.22 -20.52 21.89
N GLU A 254 -29.47 -20.71 22.32
CA GLU A 254 -30.59 -20.95 21.41
C GLU A 254 -30.86 -19.73 20.51
N ARG A 255 -30.71 -18.51 21.04
CA ARG A 255 -30.86 -17.29 20.22
C ARG A 255 -29.76 -17.18 19.18
N ILE A 256 -28.50 -17.47 19.54
CA ILE A 256 -27.36 -17.51 18.62
C ILE A 256 -27.64 -18.54 17.51
N ARG A 257 -28.04 -19.76 17.87
CA ARG A 257 -28.39 -20.81 16.91
C ARG A 257 -29.49 -20.38 15.94
N GLN A 258 -30.52 -19.69 16.41
CA GLN A 258 -31.61 -19.19 15.57
C GLN A 258 -31.14 -18.12 14.58
N ILE A 259 -30.29 -17.18 15.03
CA ILE A 259 -29.71 -16.13 14.19
C ILE A 259 -28.86 -16.79 13.10
N SER A 260 -27.92 -17.66 13.47
CA SER A 260 -27.02 -18.32 12.52
C SER A 260 -27.78 -19.20 11.53
N ARG A 261 -28.80 -19.94 11.98
CA ARG A 261 -29.64 -20.77 11.09
C ARG A 261 -30.49 -19.95 10.12
N ARG A 262 -30.99 -18.79 10.56
CA ARG A 262 -31.72 -17.86 9.68
C ARG A 262 -30.78 -17.26 8.63
N ALA A 263 -29.62 -16.78 9.05
CA ALA A 263 -28.62 -16.20 8.16
C ALA A 263 -28.13 -17.22 7.12
N ALA A 264 -27.81 -18.46 7.54
CA ALA A 264 -27.40 -19.53 6.64
C ALA A 264 -28.46 -19.82 5.55
N ARG A 265 -29.75 -19.84 5.91
CA ARG A 265 -30.84 -20.01 4.92
C ARG A 265 -30.96 -18.81 3.99
N GLY A 266 -30.84 -17.59 4.51
CA GLY A 266 -30.90 -16.36 3.71
C GLY A 266 -29.76 -16.29 2.69
N MET A 267 -28.53 -16.54 3.15
CA MET A 267 -27.33 -16.59 2.31
C MET A 267 -27.40 -17.70 1.27
N ALA A 268 -27.88 -18.91 1.62
CA ALA A 268 -28.09 -19.99 0.65
C ALA A 268 -29.14 -19.64 -0.42
N GLY A 269 -30.20 -18.92 -0.04
CA GLY A 269 -31.18 -18.42 -1.00
C GLY A 269 -30.64 -17.29 -1.87
N LEU A 270 -29.73 -16.47 -1.36
CA LEU A 270 -29.05 -15.42 -2.12
C LEU A 270 -28.05 -15.99 -3.12
N SER A 271 -27.25 -16.98 -2.72
CA SER A 271 -26.25 -17.58 -3.61
C SER A 271 -26.85 -18.25 -4.84
N GLN A 272 -28.08 -18.76 -4.73
CA GLN A 272 -28.82 -19.34 -5.86
C GLN A 272 -29.44 -18.28 -6.78
N ARG A 273 -29.90 -17.15 -6.23
CA ARG A 273 -30.65 -16.12 -6.96
C ARG A 273 -29.77 -15.08 -7.65
N ASP A 274 -28.66 -14.69 -7.02
CA ASP A 274 -27.79 -13.63 -7.52
C ASP A 274 -26.67 -14.23 -8.38
N PRO A 275 -26.57 -13.86 -9.67
CA PRO A 275 -25.52 -14.35 -10.58
C PRO A 275 -24.10 -14.16 -10.07
N ARG A 276 -23.85 -13.17 -9.20
CA ARG A 276 -22.51 -12.89 -8.64
C ARG A 276 -21.98 -14.01 -7.75
N PHE A 277 -22.87 -14.78 -7.16
CA PHE A 277 -22.54 -15.84 -6.20
C PHE A 277 -22.82 -17.25 -6.76
N GLN A 278 -23.28 -17.34 -8.01
CA GLN A 278 -23.39 -18.61 -8.69
C GLN A 278 -21.97 -19.12 -8.96
N LEU A 279 -21.63 -20.26 -8.37
CA LEU A 279 -20.46 -21.02 -8.79
C LEU A 279 -20.60 -21.27 -10.29
N VAL A 280 -19.63 -20.79 -11.08
CA VAL A 280 -19.47 -21.20 -12.47
C VAL A 280 -19.07 -22.68 -12.42
N ALA A 281 -20.07 -23.54 -12.25
CA ALA A 281 -19.92 -24.97 -12.40
C ALA A 281 -19.84 -25.26 -13.90
N GLU A 282 -18.62 -25.62 -14.32
CA GLU A 282 -18.24 -26.30 -15.57
C GLU A 282 -18.01 -25.46 -16.83
N GLY A 283 -16.73 -25.42 -17.23
CA GLY A 283 -16.31 -25.69 -18.61
C GLY A 283 -15.32 -26.86 -18.58
N PRO A 284 -15.33 -27.79 -19.55
CA PRO A 284 -14.48 -28.98 -19.54
C PRO A 284 -13.01 -28.58 -19.65
N VAL A 285 -12.17 -29.19 -18.83
CA VAL A 285 -10.72 -29.22 -19.05
C VAL A 285 -10.51 -29.96 -20.37
N ALA A 286 -10.34 -29.22 -21.46
CA ALA A 286 -9.91 -29.78 -22.72
C ALA A 286 -8.52 -30.38 -22.48
N GLY A 287 -8.44 -31.71 -22.54
CA GLY A 287 -7.18 -32.43 -22.50
C GLY A 287 -6.30 -31.95 -23.65
N HIS A 288 -5.10 -31.48 -23.30
CA HIS A 288 -4.02 -31.39 -24.25
C HIS A 288 -3.29 -32.74 -24.26
N ALA A 289 -3.52 -33.46 -25.35
CA ALA A 289 -2.58 -34.44 -25.89
C ALA A 289 -1.34 -33.72 -26.45
#